data_AF-A0A7Z1KE91-F1
#
_entry.id   AF-A0A7Z1KE91-F1
#
_cell.length_a   1.000
_cell.length_b   1.000
_cell.length_c   1.000
_cell.angle_alpha   90.00
_cell.angle_beta   90.00
_cell.angle_gamma   90.00
#
_symmetry.space_group_name_H-M   'P 1'
#
loop_
_entity.id
_entity.type
_entity.pdbx_description
1 polymer ?
#
loop_
_entity_poly.entity_id
_entity_poly.type
_entity_poly.pdbx_seq_one_letter_code
_entity_poly.pdbx_strand_id
1 'polypeptide(L)'
;MKKFLFLVIVVLALFTIDHPMIKEPREKLLGQGVGILSDASNINRGPAANMAKNRIKSALSLSDSELEYLEETLQTDEQLQLFHTRYCRSNDLNLYFYEDRLNTVCKIAAESLAERRGK
;
A
#
# COMPACT_ATOMS: atom_id res chain seq x y z
N MET A 1 38.67 -20.40 -12.76
CA MET A 1 38.39 -19.67 -11.50
C MET A 1 38.86 -18.20 -11.46
N LYS A 2 39.72 -17.70 -12.36
CA LYS A 2 40.23 -16.31 -12.33
C LYS A 2 39.29 -15.25 -12.93
N LYS A 3 38.46 -15.64 -13.91
CA LYS A 3 37.50 -14.75 -14.62
C LYS A 3 36.28 -14.36 -13.76
N PHE A 4 35.86 -15.24 -12.85
CA PHE A 4 34.72 -15.00 -11.97
C PHE A 4 35.05 -13.97 -10.89
N LEU A 5 36.27 -14.05 -10.36
CA LEU A 5 36.80 -13.13 -9.36
C LEU A 5 36.91 -11.71 -9.94
N PHE A 6 37.31 -11.59 -11.22
CA PHE A 6 37.33 -10.31 -11.93
C PHE A 6 35.95 -9.71 -12.10
N LEU A 7 34.94 -10.53 -12.39
CA LEU A 7 33.55 -10.08 -12.56
C LEU A 7 32.97 -9.56 -11.24
N VAL A 8 33.25 -10.26 -10.13
CA VAL A 8 32.85 -9.83 -8.78
C VAL A 8 33.53 -8.51 -8.39
N ILE A 9 34.81 -8.33 -8.72
CA ILE A 9 35.54 -7.08 -8.47
C ILE A 9 34.96 -5.92 -9.28
N VAL A 10 34.60 -6.14 -10.56
CA VAL A 10 33.99 -5.10 -11.40
C VAL A 10 32.62 -4.69 -10.87
N VAL A 11 31.79 -5.65 -10.44
CA VAL A 11 30.49 -5.37 -9.84
C VAL A 11 30.65 -4.60 -8.53
N LEU A 12 31.55 -5.03 -7.64
CA LEU A 12 31.81 -4.32 -6.39
C LEU A 12 32.33 -2.89 -6.62
N ALA A 13 33.22 -2.70 -7.59
CA ALA A 13 33.74 -1.39 -7.95
C ALA A 13 32.64 -0.42 -8.43
N LEU A 14 31.65 -0.92 -9.18
CA LEU A 14 30.50 -0.13 -9.62
C LEU A 14 29.58 0.30 -8.46
N PHE A 15 29.53 -0.47 -7.37
CA PHE A 15 28.74 -0.14 -6.18
C PHE A 15 29.48 0.73 -5.16
N THR A 16 30.80 0.85 -5.24
CA THR A 16 31.62 1.67 -4.31
C THR A 16 31.84 3.12 -4.76
N ILE A 17 31.48 3.48 -5.99
CA ILE A 17 31.63 4.86 -6.47
C ILE A 17 30.41 5.67 -5.99
N ASP A 18 30.55 6.25 -4.80
CA ASP A 18 29.62 7.20 -4.21
C ASP A 18 29.71 8.55 -4.95
N HIS A 19 29.20 8.61 -6.19
CA HIS A 19 29.17 9.85 -6.96
C HIS A 19 27.83 10.57 -6.73
N PRO A 20 27.83 11.80 -6.16
CA PRO A 20 26.62 12.53 -5.77
C PRO A 20 25.71 12.97 -6.94
N MET A 21 26.12 12.69 -8.18
CA MET A 21 25.41 13.09 -9.42
C MET A 21 24.35 12.06 -9.88
N ILE A 22 24.13 10.99 -9.09
CA ILE A 22 23.12 9.95 -9.32
C ILE A 22 21.98 10.07 -8.29
N LYS A 23 21.79 11.22 -7.64
CA LYS A 23 20.65 11.39 -6.70
C LYS A 23 19.35 11.69 -7.45
N GLU A 24 19.35 12.68 -8.34
CA GLU A 24 18.15 13.06 -9.10
C GLU A 24 17.62 12.01 -10.10
N PRO A 25 18.42 11.37 -10.96
CA PRO A 25 17.90 10.34 -11.86
C PRO A 25 17.48 9.08 -11.11
N ARG A 26 18.06 8.82 -9.94
CA ARG A 26 17.66 7.71 -9.06
C ARG A 26 16.35 8.01 -8.37
N GLU A 27 16.09 9.22 -7.90
CA GLU A 27 14.76 9.59 -7.35
C GLU A 27 13.67 9.56 -8.42
N LYS A 28 13.97 9.96 -9.67
CA LYS A 28 13.01 9.90 -10.78
C LYS A 28 12.72 8.46 -11.26
N LEU A 29 13.73 7.59 -11.26
CA LEU A 29 13.59 6.16 -11.54
C LEU A 29 13.03 5.36 -10.35
N LEU A 30 13.29 5.76 -9.11
CA LEU A 30 12.69 5.16 -7.91
C LEU A 30 11.24 5.60 -7.76
N GLY A 31 10.87 6.86 -8.07
CA GLY A 31 9.47 7.28 -8.09
C GLY A 31 8.61 6.48 -9.09
N GLN A 32 9.20 6.07 -10.22
CA GLN A 32 8.52 5.23 -11.22
C GLN A 32 8.69 3.72 -10.97
N GLY A 33 9.83 3.29 -10.44
CA GLY A 33 10.16 1.88 -10.20
C GLY A 33 9.64 1.35 -8.87
N VAL A 34 9.53 2.18 -7.83
CA VAL A 34 8.93 1.81 -6.53
C VAL A 34 7.41 1.69 -6.66
N GLY A 35 6.75 2.43 -7.55
CA GLY A 35 5.35 2.17 -7.91
C GLY A 35 5.16 0.75 -8.45
N ILE A 36 6.02 0.32 -9.38
CA ILE A 36 5.90 -0.98 -10.07
C ILE A 36 6.42 -2.15 -9.21
N LEU A 37 7.43 -1.95 -8.36
CA LEU A 37 7.96 -2.96 -7.43
C LEU A 37 7.15 -3.07 -6.13
N SER A 38 6.55 -1.98 -5.66
CA SER A 38 5.54 -2.06 -4.59
C SER A 38 4.31 -2.79 -5.09
N ASP A 39 3.86 -2.54 -6.32
CA ASP A 39 2.76 -3.31 -6.92
C ASP A 39 3.10 -4.79 -7.05
N ALA A 40 4.31 -5.16 -7.50
CA ALA A 40 4.71 -6.56 -7.67
C ALA A 40 4.88 -7.33 -6.33
N SER A 41 5.18 -6.65 -5.22
CA SER A 41 5.33 -7.27 -3.88
C SER A 41 4.11 -7.12 -2.96
N ASN A 42 3.19 -6.18 -3.24
CA ASN A 42 1.89 -6.04 -2.55
C ASN A 42 0.74 -6.83 -3.18
N ILE A 43 0.89 -7.38 -4.40
CA ILE A 43 -0.19 -8.06 -5.13
C ILE A 43 -0.87 -9.21 -4.35
N ASN A 44 -0.30 -9.71 -3.25
CA ASN A 44 -0.88 -10.82 -2.48
C ASN A 44 -1.08 -10.61 -0.97
N ARG A 45 -0.83 -9.42 -0.40
CA ARG A 45 -0.95 -9.24 1.08
C ARG A 45 -2.33 -8.80 1.59
N GLY A 46 -3.27 -8.49 0.69
CA GLY A 46 -4.62 -8.14 1.14
C GLY A 46 -5.67 -8.07 0.05
N PRO A 47 -6.13 -9.21 -0.50
CA PRO A 47 -7.21 -9.21 -1.50
C PRO A 47 -8.51 -8.56 -0.97
N ALA A 48 -8.82 -8.69 0.32
CA ALA A 48 -9.97 -8.02 0.92
C ALA A 48 -9.73 -6.52 1.09
N ALA A 49 -8.53 -6.12 1.53
CA ALA A 49 -8.13 -4.72 1.66
C ALA A 49 -8.16 -4.00 0.31
N ASN A 50 -7.61 -4.61 -0.74
CA ASN A 50 -7.63 -4.03 -2.08
C ASN A 50 -9.06 -3.91 -2.63
N MET A 51 -9.89 -4.94 -2.41
CA MET A 51 -11.31 -4.89 -2.76
C MET A 51 -12.03 -3.76 -2.02
N ALA A 52 -11.82 -3.62 -0.71
CA ALA A 52 -12.42 -2.58 0.10
C ALA A 52 -12.00 -1.18 -0.40
N LYS A 53 -10.71 -0.95 -0.63
CA LYS A 53 -10.19 0.31 -1.17
C LYS A 53 -10.87 0.68 -2.49
N ASN A 54 -10.92 -0.25 -3.44
CA ASN A 54 -11.52 0.00 -4.75
C ASN A 54 -13.01 0.33 -4.63
N ARG A 55 -13.76 -0.43 -3.81
CA ARG A 55 -15.18 -0.16 -3.57
C ARG A 55 -15.42 1.17 -2.89
N ILE A 56 -14.60 1.55 -1.90
CA ILE A 56 -14.70 2.84 -1.20
C ILE A 56 -14.46 4.00 -2.18
N LYS A 57 -13.40 3.91 -3.00
CA LYS A 57 -13.09 4.92 -4.03
C LYS A 57 -14.20 5.06 -5.08
N SER A 58 -14.92 3.98 -5.39
CA SER A 58 -16.06 4.03 -6.30
C SER A 58 -17.34 4.55 -5.65
N ALA A 59 -17.53 4.30 -4.35
CA ALA A 59 -18.73 4.69 -3.62
C ALA A 59 -18.71 6.14 -3.12
N LEU A 60 -17.52 6.69 -2.88
CA LEU A 60 -17.34 8.02 -2.27
C LEU A 60 -16.45 8.90 -3.16
N SER A 61 -16.82 10.18 -3.26
CA SER A 61 -15.85 11.21 -3.65
C SER A 61 -14.95 11.47 -2.44
N LEU A 62 -13.65 11.18 -2.59
CA LEU A 62 -12.63 11.34 -1.56
C LEU A 62 -11.80 12.60 -1.84
N SER A 63 -11.51 13.38 -0.80
CA SER A 63 -10.43 14.36 -0.83
C SER A 63 -9.07 13.67 -0.92
N ASP A 64 -8.04 14.41 -1.32
CA ASP A 64 -6.66 13.89 -1.39
C ASP A 64 -6.21 13.31 -0.04
N SER A 65 -6.52 13.98 1.06
CA SER A 65 -6.18 13.50 2.41
C SER A 65 -6.96 12.25 2.84
N GLU A 66 -8.22 12.11 2.44
CA GLU A 66 -8.99 10.89 2.72
C GLU A 66 -8.49 9.72 1.86
N LEU A 67 -8.09 9.99 0.62
CA LEU A 67 -7.51 9.01 -0.28
C LEU A 67 -6.16 8.50 0.24
N GLU A 68 -5.28 9.41 0.66
CA GLU A 68 -4.00 9.09 1.27
C GLU A 68 -4.19 8.25 2.54
N TYR A 69 -5.05 8.71 3.47
CA TYR A 69 -5.39 7.96 4.67
C TYR A 69 -5.91 6.55 4.36
N LEU A 70 -6.77 6.41 3.36
CA LEU A 70 -7.32 5.12 2.94
C LEU A 70 -6.22 4.18 2.42
N GLU A 71 -5.31 4.68 1.59
CA GLU A 71 -4.19 3.91 1.03
C GLU A 71 -3.19 3.46 2.10
N GLU A 72 -2.90 4.33 3.07
CA GLU A 72 -1.98 4.04 4.16
C GLU A 72 -2.61 3.11 5.22
N THR A 73 -3.91 3.25 5.47
CA THR A 73 -4.59 2.49 6.53
C THR A 73 -5.02 1.11 6.08
N LEU A 74 -5.36 0.92 4.79
CA LEU A 74 -5.90 -0.35 4.27
C LEU A 74 -4.91 -1.05 3.34
N GLN A 75 -3.69 -1.33 3.81
CA GLN A 75 -2.66 -1.99 2.98
C GLN A 75 -2.79 -3.52 2.98
N THR A 76 -3.27 -4.10 4.09
CA THR A 76 -3.39 -5.55 4.30
C THR A 76 -4.75 -5.93 4.86
N ASP A 77 -5.14 -7.20 4.72
CA ASP A 77 -6.42 -7.69 5.26
C ASP A 77 -6.48 -7.61 6.79
N GLU A 78 -5.33 -7.73 7.46
CA GLU A 78 -5.23 -7.54 8.91
C GLU A 78 -5.49 -6.08 9.29
N GLN A 79 -4.91 -5.12 8.57
CA GLN A 79 -5.19 -3.71 8.79
C GLN A 79 -6.64 -3.35 8.47
N LEU A 80 -7.26 -3.97 7.45
CA LEU A 80 -8.69 -3.84 7.19
C LEU A 80 -9.52 -4.36 8.38
N GLN A 81 -9.15 -5.52 8.94
CA GLN A 81 -9.83 -6.08 10.11
C GLN A 81 -9.65 -5.20 11.35
N LEU A 82 -8.46 -4.62 11.55
CA LEU A 82 -8.18 -3.68 12.63
C LEU A 82 -8.99 -2.39 12.48
N PHE A 83 -9.03 -1.80 11.27
CA PHE A 83 -9.86 -0.65 10.94
C PHE A 83 -11.33 -0.93 11.28
N HIS A 84 -11.87 -2.06 10.77
CA HIS A 84 -13.25 -2.44 10.99
C HIS A 84 -13.55 -2.66 12.47
N THR A 85 -12.64 -3.29 13.21
CA THR A 85 -12.82 -3.49 14.65
C THR A 85 -12.84 -2.16 15.40
N ARG A 86 -11.86 -1.29 15.14
CA ARG A 86 -11.71 -0.02 15.83
C ARG A 86 -12.86 0.94 15.54
N TYR A 87 -13.09 1.25 14.27
CA TYR A 87 -13.99 2.34 13.90
C TYR A 87 -15.43 1.89 13.64
N CYS A 88 -15.65 0.63 13.28
CA CYS A 88 -16.99 0.14 12.94
C CYS A 88 -17.65 -0.72 14.04
N ARG A 89 -16.86 -1.34 14.93
CA ARG A 89 -17.38 -2.16 16.03
C ARG A 89 -17.22 -1.48 17.38
N SER A 90 -16.04 -0.93 17.67
CA SER A 90 -15.80 -0.22 18.93
C SER A 90 -16.34 1.21 18.91
N ASN A 91 -16.71 1.73 17.73
CA ASN A 91 -17.15 3.12 17.51
C ASN A 91 -16.12 4.15 17.98
N ASP A 92 -14.82 3.84 17.83
CA ASP A 92 -13.76 4.81 18.06
C ASP A 92 -13.86 5.95 17.04
N LEU A 93 -13.40 7.14 17.43
CA LEU A 93 -13.41 8.31 16.56
C LEU A 93 -12.37 8.16 15.42
N ASN A 94 -12.84 8.27 14.17
CA ASN A 94 -11.99 8.32 12.98
C ASN A 94 -11.86 9.76 12.51
N LEU A 95 -10.62 10.25 12.30
CA LEU A 95 -10.38 11.66 11.97
C LEU A 95 -10.70 12.04 10.51
N TYR A 96 -10.93 11.07 9.64
CA TYR A 96 -11.11 11.26 8.20
C TYR A 96 -12.52 10.91 7.74
N PHE A 97 -13.14 9.89 8.33
CA PHE A 97 -14.48 9.45 7.97
C PHE A 97 -15.42 9.62 9.17
N TYR A 98 -16.55 10.28 8.94
CA TYR A 98 -17.57 10.54 9.95
C TYR A 98 -18.97 10.24 9.41
N GLU A 99 -19.92 10.02 10.33
CA GLU A 99 -21.36 9.87 10.03
C GLU A 99 -21.62 8.89 8.87
N ASP A 100 -22.38 9.32 7.86
CA ASP A 100 -22.78 8.50 6.71
C ASP A 100 -21.59 8.01 5.88
N ARG A 101 -20.50 8.79 5.83
CA ARG A 101 -19.26 8.36 5.14
C ARG A 101 -18.63 7.19 5.89
N LEU A 102 -18.51 7.31 7.22
CA LEU A 102 -17.98 6.22 8.04
C LEU A 102 -18.87 4.98 7.95
N ASN A 103 -20.20 5.14 7.99
CA ASN A 103 -21.15 4.04 7.81
C ASN A 103 -20.94 3.32 6.47
N THR A 104 -20.73 4.08 5.38
CA THR A 104 -20.48 3.53 4.05
C THR A 104 -19.17 2.75 4.00
N VAL A 105 -18.08 3.33 4.54
CA VAL A 105 -16.78 2.66 4.64
C VAL A 105 -16.88 1.39 5.48
N CYS A 106 -17.59 1.43 6.61
CA CYS A 106 -17.78 0.30 7.51
C CYS A 106 -18.58 -0.84 6.86
N LYS A 107 -19.63 -0.52 6.10
CA LYS A 107 -20.38 -1.49 5.32
C LYS A 107 -19.48 -2.20 4.31
N ILE A 108 -18.72 -1.44 3.52
CA ILE A 108 -17.81 -2.00 2.51
C ILE A 108 -16.73 -2.87 3.16
N ALA A 109 -16.13 -2.40 4.27
CA ALA A 109 -15.14 -3.17 5.00
C ALA A 109 -15.69 -4.52 5.51
N ALA A 110 -16.91 -4.53 6.04
CA ALA A 110 -17.58 -5.75 6.49
C ALA A 110 -17.84 -6.72 5.33
N GLU A 111 -18.33 -6.23 4.19
CA GLU A 111 -18.58 -7.03 2.98
C GLU A 111 -17.28 -7.65 2.43
N SER A 112 -16.22 -6.85 2.29
CA SER A 112 -14.93 -7.35 1.81
C SER A 112 -14.31 -8.39 2.75
N LEU A 113 -14.43 -8.21 4.06
CA LEU A 113 -13.99 -9.21 5.05
C LEU A 113 -14.84 -10.50 5.00
N ALA A 114 -16.13 -10.40 4.72
CA ALA A 114 -17.01 -11.55 4.59
C ALA A 114 -16.67 -12.37 3.32
N GLU A 115 -16.45 -11.69 2.18
CA GLU A 115 -16.07 -12.34 0.92
C GLU A 115 -14.73 -13.07 1.02
N ARG A 116 -13.79 -12.58 1.84
CA ARG A 116 -12.54 -13.30 2.15
C ARG A 116 -12.80 -14.63 2.86
N ARG A 117 -13.78 -14.70 3.78
CA ARG A 117 -14.08 -15.91 4.57
C ARG A 117 -14.87 -16.95 3.79
N GLY A 118 -15.58 -16.53 2.74
CA GLY A 118 -16.35 -17.41 1.85
C GLY A 118 -15.55 -18.02 0.71
N LYS A 119 -14.27 -17.67 0.57
CA LYS A 119 -13.30 -18.30 -0.34
C LYS A 119 -12.37 -19.23 0.44
#